data_AF-A0A257TQE6-F1
#
_entry.id   AF-A0A257TQE6-F1
#
_cell.length_a   1.000
_cell.length_b   1.000
_cell.length_c   1.000
_cell.angle_alpha   90.00
_cell.angle_beta   90.00
_cell.angle_gamma   90.00
#
_symmetry.space_group_name_H-M   'P 1'
#
loop_
_entity.id
_entity.type
_entity.pdbx_description
1 polymer ?
#
loop_
_entity_poly.entity_id
_entity_poly.type
_entity_poly.pdbx_seq_one_letter_code
_entity_poly.pdbx_strand_id
1 'polypeptide(L)'
;MMKGNVAELRQLPFARKDRLPMPKCRFAAAVALCLCWSAGCQDHNRYEIELQPEGAEIVRTLTVWRVPENRGKDRFPPAELKRLASRYPAELPAAPGRHVFRGRFGPKLPDDVGGSGDYHFTVTSLGTAAVYVERFRGSDDLELHIDDRRRAADELTNLLVGWFQSEIGRDPNFARIRVFLDRDFRHDLRNLSHYWAMARVSGQQQSSLHQEYWVRAAMYLVEHGYFRLEEVPAAIHVEATNDAAQQVRFVIDLLSRKIAPEDQPSIARSLGFLSDTSQAEKSLDAYLRSTPQFRRREQLWRRSQSTDPTAPPPDPKDVVLELVARLFFGLDLLSQNDELRVALSTPHQPFATNGTWLSASSQVVWTASIAQGHELPVLAYASWSVPDVPFQEKHLGGIALTGEDLANYVAWYTGLEPGQRNEWDDFLTALQPGAELSDAVRGFAFSRPGGETPAGAPAVETDVANYVKKLLLPNLPRPARR
;
A
#
# COMPACT_ATOMS: atom_id res chain seq x y z
N MET A 1 -38.09 39.78 42.89
CA MET A 1 -36.86 39.92 42.08
C MET A 1 -36.24 38.53 41.98
N MET A 2 -36.03 37.87 40.85
CA MET A 2 -36.39 38.04 39.45
C MET A 2 -36.32 36.61 38.88
N LYS A 3 -37.38 36.11 38.23
CA LYS A 3 -37.39 34.85 37.49
C LYS A 3 -36.85 35.13 36.09
N GLY A 4 -35.85 34.36 35.64
CA GLY A 4 -35.26 34.47 34.30
C GLY A 4 -35.56 33.21 33.49
N ASN A 5 -36.27 33.39 32.38
CA ASN A 5 -36.83 32.39 31.48
C ASN A 5 -35.78 31.64 30.65
N VAL A 6 -36.02 30.34 30.47
CA VAL A 6 -35.46 29.50 29.41
C VAL A 6 -36.56 29.34 28.34
N ALA A 7 -36.49 30.12 27.27
CA ALA A 7 -37.24 29.88 26.03
C ALA A 7 -36.75 30.85 24.94
N GLU A 8 -35.99 30.36 23.97
CA GLU A 8 -36.00 30.79 22.55
C GLU A 8 -34.78 30.18 21.84
N LEU A 9 -34.99 29.10 21.10
CA LEU A 9 -34.21 28.69 19.92
C LEU A 9 -34.94 27.54 19.24
N ARG A 10 -36.06 27.88 18.59
CA ARG A 10 -36.69 27.07 17.55
C ARG A 10 -36.97 27.98 16.36
N GLN A 11 -36.75 27.42 15.17
CA GLN A 11 -37.18 27.87 13.84
C GLN A 11 -36.12 28.56 12.98
N LEU A 12 -35.43 27.77 12.16
CA LEU A 12 -35.02 28.16 10.81
C LEU A 12 -35.71 27.22 9.80
N PRO A 13 -36.23 27.73 8.67
CA PRO A 13 -37.08 26.96 7.77
C PRO A 13 -36.26 26.11 6.79
N PHE A 14 -36.67 24.85 6.63
CA PHE A 14 -36.25 23.99 5.52
C PHE A 14 -36.78 24.57 4.20
N ALA A 15 -35.87 25.06 3.36
CA ALA A 15 -36.19 25.48 1.99
C ALA A 15 -36.18 24.28 1.02
N ARG A 16 -37.10 24.35 0.04
CA ARG A 16 -37.48 23.32 -0.93
C ARG A 16 -36.33 22.82 -1.83
N LYS A 17 -36.38 21.52 -2.14
CA LYS A 17 -35.66 20.84 -3.23
C LYS A 17 -36.26 21.25 -4.58
N ASP A 18 -35.69 22.25 -5.23
CA ASP A 18 -35.85 22.46 -6.67
C ASP A 18 -34.55 22.02 -7.37
N ARG A 19 -34.68 21.05 -8.28
CA ARG A 19 -33.58 20.52 -9.09
C ARG A 19 -33.16 21.58 -10.12
N LEU A 20 -32.03 22.23 -9.88
CA LEU A 20 -31.35 23.04 -10.89
C LEU A 20 -30.64 22.14 -11.92
N PRO A 21 -30.72 22.44 -13.23
CA PRO A 21 -29.97 21.73 -14.25
C PRO A 21 -28.47 22.09 -14.15
N MET A 22 -27.61 21.07 -14.10
CA MET A 22 -26.16 21.27 -13.98
C MET A 22 -25.53 21.77 -15.30
N PRO A 23 -24.73 22.86 -15.28
CA PRO A 23 -23.97 23.32 -16.43
C PRO A 23 -22.70 22.48 -16.66
N LYS A 24 -22.34 22.33 -17.93
CA LYS A 24 -21.19 21.57 -18.43
C LYS A 24 -19.91 22.42 -18.35
N CYS A 25 -19.07 22.19 -17.35
CA CYS A 25 -17.63 22.46 -17.42
C CYS A 25 -16.95 21.52 -16.42
N ARG A 26 -16.41 20.43 -16.98
CA ARG A 26 -16.16 19.16 -16.32
C ARG A 26 -14.83 18.64 -16.86
N PHE A 27 -13.72 19.18 -16.36
CA PHE A 27 -12.40 18.63 -16.69
C PHE A 27 -11.64 18.18 -15.46
N ALA A 28 -11.14 19.06 -14.60
CA ALA A 28 -10.43 18.65 -13.39
C ALA A 28 -11.35 17.96 -12.37
N ALA A 29 -12.51 18.57 -12.08
CA ALA A 29 -13.55 17.96 -11.27
C ALA A 29 -14.21 16.76 -11.96
N ALA A 30 -14.19 16.66 -13.29
CA ALA A 30 -14.68 15.46 -13.96
C ALA A 30 -13.62 14.36 -14.05
N VAL A 31 -12.33 14.66 -13.99
CA VAL A 31 -11.29 13.64 -13.80
C VAL A 31 -11.46 13.03 -12.42
N ALA A 32 -11.57 13.84 -11.37
CA ALA A 32 -11.85 13.36 -10.01
C ALA A 32 -13.23 12.68 -9.88
N LEU A 33 -14.29 13.23 -10.50
CA LEU A 33 -15.65 12.71 -10.37
C LEU A 33 -15.97 11.58 -11.36
N CYS A 34 -15.35 11.48 -12.54
CA CYS A 34 -15.42 10.31 -13.42
C CYS A 34 -14.66 9.13 -12.82
N LEU A 35 -13.49 9.35 -12.18
CA LEU A 35 -12.79 8.30 -11.42
C LEU A 35 -13.65 7.80 -10.23
N CYS A 36 -14.40 8.70 -9.57
CA CYS A 36 -15.35 8.33 -8.52
C CYS A 36 -16.68 7.76 -9.03
N TRP A 37 -17.12 8.05 -10.27
CA TRP A 37 -18.38 7.53 -10.85
C TRP A 37 -18.19 6.22 -11.63
N SER A 38 -16.99 5.91 -12.12
CA SER A 38 -16.64 4.56 -12.59
C SER A 38 -16.49 3.57 -11.43
N ALA A 39 -16.37 4.04 -10.19
CA ALA A 39 -16.39 3.19 -8.98
C ALA A 39 -17.81 2.71 -8.57
N GLY A 40 -18.81 2.78 -9.45
CA GLY A 40 -20.10 2.14 -9.23
C GLY A 40 -19.96 0.62 -9.27
N CYS A 41 -20.46 -0.09 -8.24
CA CYS A 41 -20.42 -1.55 -8.04
C CYS A 41 -20.02 -2.36 -9.28
N GLN A 42 -18.71 -2.45 -9.56
CA GLN A 42 -18.18 -3.20 -10.68
C GLN A 42 -17.97 -4.65 -10.25
N ASP A 43 -18.24 -5.59 -11.15
CA ASP A 43 -18.18 -7.00 -10.85
C ASP A 43 -16.72 -7.45 -10.63
N HIS A 44 -16.31 -7.78 -9.41
CA HIS A 44 -14.94 -8.18 -9.09
C HIS A 44 -14.92 -9.51 -8.30
N ASN A 45 -13.78 -10.17 -8.26
CA ASN A 45 -13.64 -11.39 -7.48
C ASN A 45 -13.25 -11.06 -6.04
N ARG A 46 -13.75 -11.84 -5.09
CA ARG A 46 -13.38 -11.75 -3.69
C ARG A 46 -12.74 -13.06 -3.23
N TYR A 47 -11.66 -12.93 -2.48
CA TYR A 47 -10.87 -14.02 -1.90
C TYR A 47 -10.87 -13.84 -0.38
N GLU A 48 -11.37 -14.84 0.34
CA GLU A 48 -11.27 -14.91 1.79
C GLU A 48 -10.43 -16.11 2.20
N ILE A 49 -9.34 -15.84 2.90
CA ILE A 49 -8.41 -16.85 3.38
C ILE A 49 -8.49 -16.91 4.89
N GLU A 50 -8.75 -18.09 5.43
CA GLU A 50 -8.69 -18.39 6.85
C GLU A 50 -7.51 -19.32 7.13
N LEU A 51 -6.68 -18.93 8.09
CA LEU A 51 -5.44 -19.62 8.44
C LEU A 51 -5.48 -20.05 9.90
N GLN A 52 -5.28 -21.34 10.14
CA GLN A 52 -5.23 -21.94 11.46
C GLN A 52 -3.92 -22.72 11.64
N PRO A 53 -2.94 -22.16 12.36
CA PRO A 53 -1.69 -22.82 12.67
C PRO A 53 -1.89 -24.12 13.47
N GLU A 54 -1.24 -25.19 13.05
CA GLU A 54 -1.19 -26.50 13.72
C GLU A 54 0.27 -26.97 13.79
N GLY A 55 1.03 -26.40 14.73
CA GLY A 55 2.46 -26.68 14.86
C GLY A 55 3.24 -26.24 13.61
N ALA A 56 3.95 -27.17 12.98
CA ALA A 56 4.75 -26.91 11.77
C ALA A 56 3.95 -26.72 10.49
N GLU A 57 2.64 -26.97 10.52
CA GLU A 57 1.73 -26.78 9.40
C GLU A 57 0.72 -25.68 9.71
N ILE A 58 0.09 -25.16 8.64
CA ILE A 58 -1.05 -24.26 8.72
C ILE A 58 -2.19 -24.85 7.90
N VAL A 59 -3.37 -24.93 8.52
CA VAL A 59 -4.60 -25.26 7.81
C VAL A 59 -5.11 -24.00 7.16
N ARG A 60 -5.24 -24.02 5.83
CA ARG A 60 -5.74 -22.92 5.01
C ARG A 60 -7.10 -23.28 4.42
N THR A 61 -8.07 -22.39 4.59
CA THR A 61 -9.37 -22.45 3.91
C THR A 61 -9.51 -21.21 3.04
N LEU A 62 -9.67 -21.40 1.73
CA LEU A 62 -9.88 -20.33 0.75
C LEU A 62 -11.33 -20.37 0.27
N THR A 63 -12.05 -19.26 0.46
CA THR A 63 -13.39 -19.06 -0.09
C THR A 63 -13.33 -18.00 -1.19
N VAL A 64 -13.87 -18.30 -2.37
CA VAL A 64 -13.88 -17.38 -3.51
C VAL A 64 -15.26 -17.21 -4.13
N TRP A 65 -15.57 -15.99 -4.56
CA TRP A 65 -16.83 -15.67 -5.25
C TRP A 65 -16.74 -14.34 -6.01
N ARG A 66 -17.77 -14.02 -6.79
CA ARG A 66 -17.87 -12.76 -7.54
C ARG A 66 -18.87 -11.83 -6.86
N VAL A 67 -18.51 -10.55 -6.74
CA VAL A 67 -19.32 -9.49 -6.12
C VAL A 67 -19.77 -8.54 -7.22
N PRO A 68 -21.06 -8.14 -7.30
CA PRO A 68 -22.17 -8.54 -6.44
C PRO A 68 -22.70 -9.96 -6.75
N GLU A 69 -23.17 -10.66 -5.72
CA GLU A 69 -23.59 -12.09 -5.78
C GLU A 69 -24.90 -12.35 -6.58
N ASN A 70 -25.51 -11.35 -7.20
CA ASN A 70 -26.94 -11.35 -7.55
C ASN A 70 -27.31 -11.35 -9.05
N ARG A 71 -26.39 -11.74 -9.93
CA ARG A 71 -26.70 -11.87 -11.36
C ARG A 71 -26.25 -13.23 -11.83
N GLY A 72 -27.18 -14.14 -12.13
CA GLY A 72 -26.92 -15.52 -12.58
C GLY A 72 -26.04 -15.68 -13.85
N LYS A 73 -25.48 -14.58 -14.38
CA LYS A 73 -24.47 -14.53 -15.45
C LYS A 73 -23.04 -14.32 -14.93
N ASP A 74 -22.86 -13.80 -13.72
CA ASP A 74 -21.57 -13.37 -13.18
C ASP A 74 -20.95 -14.50 -12.35
N ARG A 75 -20.44 -15.51 -13.06
CA ARG A 75 -19.75 -16.65 -12.46
C ARG A 75 -18.28 -16.33 -12.22
N PHE A 76 -17.73 -16.87 -11.16
CA PHE A 76 -16.27 -16.84 -10.93
C PHE A 76 -15.55 -17.47 -12.13
N PRO A 77 -14.41 -16.91 -12.60
CA PRO A 77 -13.75 -17.40 -13.81
C PRO A 77 -13.41 -18.91 -13.76
N PRO A 78 -13.90 -19.74 -14.70
CA PRO A 78 -13.69 -21.19 -14.65
C PRO A 78 -12.21 -21.61 -14.72
N ALA A 79 -11.38 -20.85 -15.43
CA ALA A 79 -9.94 -21.10 -15.50
C ALA A 79 -9.27 -20.90 -14.13
N GLU A 80 -9.69 -19.88 -13.38
CA GLU A 80 -9.20 -19.60 -12.05
C GLU A 80 -9.66 -20.69 -11.07
N LEU A 81 -10.92 -21.13 -11.13
CA LEU A 81 -11.40 -22.26 -10.32
C LEU A 81 -10.60 -23.54 -10.58
N LYS A 82 -10.33 -23.87 -11.85
CA LYS A 82 -9.52 -25.03 -12.21
C LYS A 82 -8.10 -24.91 -11.66
N ARG A 83 -7.51 -23.72 -11.71
CA ARG A 83 -6.19 -23.45 -11.13
C ARG A 83 -6.21 -23.63 -9.62
N LEU A 84 -7.15 -23.01 -8.91
CA LEU A 84 -7.30 -23.15 -7.45
C LEU A 84 -7.52 -24.61 -7.03
N ALA A 85 -8.43 -25.33 -7.68
CA ALA A 85 -8.69 -26.74 -7.41
C ALA A 85 -7.43 -27.61 -7.55
N SER A 86 -6.50 -27.27 -8.44
CA SER A 86 -5.23 -28.00 -8.59
C SER A 86 -4.22 -27.75 -7.46
N ARG A 87 -4.41 -26.71 -6.64
CA ARG A 87 -3.52 -26.35 -5.52
C ARG A 87 -3.97 -26.90 -4.18
N TYR A 88 -5.21 -27.36 -4.09
CA TYR A 88 -5.82 -27.79 -2.83
C TYR A 88 -6.19 -29.27 -2.88
N PRO A 89 -5.97 -30.02 -1.79
CA PRO A 89 -6.32 -31.44 -1.74
C PRO A 89 -7.83 -31.68 -1.63
N ALA A 90 -8.60 -30.68 -1.16
CA ALA A 90 -10.04 -30.82 -0.96
C ALA A 90 -10.81 -29.56 -1.38
N GLU A 91 -11.95 -29.79 -2.04
CA GLU A 91 -13.02 -28.82 -2.23
C GLU A 91 -14.15 -29.15 -1.24
N LEU A 92 -14.68 -28.14 -0.56
CA LEU A 92 -15.71 -28.30 0.46
C LEU A 92 -17.08 -27.83 -0.05
N PRO A 93 -18.19 -28.34 0.52
CA PRO A 93 -19.52 -27.80 0.25
C PRO A 93 -19.57 -26.30 0.56
N ALA A 94 -20.10 -25.52 -0.38
CA ALA A 94 -20.18 -24.07 -0.29
C ALA A 94 -21.60 -23.56 -0.55
N ALA A 95 -21.89 -22.34 -0.10
CA ALA A 95 -23.14 -21.66 -0.44
C ALA A 95 -23.22 -21.42 -1.97
N PRO A 96 -24.42 -21.29 -2.55
CA PRO A 96 -24.58 -21.01 -3.97
C PRO A 96 -23.76 -19.78 -4.42
N GLY A 97 -22.99 -19.93 -5.49
CA GLY A 97 -22.15 -18.85 -6.04
C GLY A 97 -20.77 -18.70 -5.37
N ARG A 98 -20.46 -19.51 -4.35
CA ARG A 98 -19.15 -19.55 -3.69
C ARG A 98 -18.44 -20.88 -3.94
N HIS A 99 -17.12 -20.87 -3.87
CA HIS A 99 -16.27 -22.06 -3.93
C HIS A 99 -15.34 -22.06 -2.72
N VAL A 100 -15.18 -23.21 -2.06
CA VAL A 100 -14.38 -23.34 -0.84
C VAL A 100 -13.35 -24.45 -1.03
N PHE A 101 -12.08 -24.11 -0.83
CA PHE A 101 -10.95 -25.02 -0.92
C PHE A 101 -10.25 -25.12 0.43
N ARG A 102 -9.77 -26.30 0.81
CA ARG A 102 -9.07 -26.52 2.10
C ARG A 102 -7.85 -27.40 1.95
N GLY A 103 -6.78 -27.05 2.64
CA GLY A 103 -5.52 -27.81 2.64
C GLY A 103 -4.68 -27.55 3.89
N ARG A 104 -3.66 -28.39 4.07
CA ARG A 104 -2.60 -28.24 5.07
C ARG A 104 -1.31 -27.91 4.34
N PHE A 105 -0.57 -26.92 4.84
CA PHE A 105 0.63 -26.41 4.17
C PHE A 105 1.73 -26.10 5.18
N GLY A 106 2.97 -26.32 4.80
CA GLY A 106 4.16 -26.02 5.61
C GLY A 106 5.41 -26.65 4.98
N PRO A 107 6.56 -25.95 4.91
CA PRO A 107 6.78 -24.54 5.26
C PRO A 107 6.33 -23.56 4.16
N LYS A 108 6.09 -24.04 2.93
CA LYS A 108 5.68 -23.21 1.79
C LYS A 108 4.16 -23.18 1.66
N LEU A 109 3.61 -22.00 1.40
CA LEU A 109 2.19 -21.78 1.14
C LEU A 109 1.89 -21.91 -0.37
N PRO A 110 0.64 -22.27 -0.76
CA PRO A 110 0.31 -22.46 -2.16
C PRO A 110 0.29 -21.12 -2.91
N ASP A 111 0.77 -21.11 -4.16
CA ASP A 111 0.59 -19.99 -5.09
C ASP A 111 -0.83 -20.00 -5.67
N ASP A 112 -1.80 -19.60 -4.85
CA ASP A 112 -3.24 -19.69 -5.13
C ASP A 112 -3.86 -18.35 -5.49
N VAL A 113 -3.68 -17.27 -4.73
CA VAL A 113 -4.16 -15.93 -5.07
C VAL A 113 -3.08 -15.14 -5.82
N GLY A 114 -1.96 -15.79 -6.15
CA GLY A 114 -0.80 -15.21 -6.82
C GLY A 114 0.21 -14.72 -5.78
N GLY A 115 1.48 -15.04 -5.94
CA GLY A 115 2.57 -14.56 -5.08
C GLY A 115 3.34 -15.70 -4.43
N SER A 116 3.87 -15.47 -3.23
CA SER A 116 4.59 -16.48 -2.46
C SER A 116 4.39 -16.28 -0.98
N GLY A 117 4.23 -17.37 -0.23
CA GLY A 117 4.17 -17.31 1.22
C GLY A 117 4.96 -18.42 1.89
N ASP A 118 5.36 -18.12 3.12
CA ASP A 118 6.10 -18.99 4.02
C ASP A 118 5.44 -18.98 5.40
N TYR A 119 5.40 -20.16 6.01
CA TYR A 119 5.05 -20.36 7.40
C TYR A 119 6.17 -21.14 8.08
N HIS A 120 6.80 -20.52 9.07
CA HIS A 120 7.83 -21.12 9.88
C HIS A 120 7.35 -21.25 11.31
N PHE A 121 7.62 -22.41 11.91
CA PHE A 121 7.31 -22.70 13.30
C PHE A 121 8.48 -23.47 13.90
N THR A 122 8.97 -22.99 15.03
CA THR A 122 10.12 -23.58 15.72
C THR A 122 9.77 -23.81 17.18
N VAL A 123 10.21 -24.97 17.69
CA VAL A 123 10.03 -25.39 19.08
C VAL A 123 11.38 -25.45 19.78
N THR A 124 11.40 -25.02 21.03
CA THR A 124 12.55 -25.06 21.95
C THR A 124 12.07 -25.47 23.34
N SER A 125 13.01 -25.74 24.25
CA SER A 125 12.72 -25.99 25.67
C SER A 125 12.02 -24.83 26.39
N LEU A 126 12.24 -23.58 25.98
CA LEU A 126 11.61 -22.40 26.61
C LEU A 126 10.28 -21.99 25.95
N GLY A 127 9.90 -22.61 24.83
CA GLY A 127 8.66 -22.30 24.12
C GLY A 127 8.80 -22.38 22.60
N THR A 128 7.89 -21.69 21.91
CA THR A 128 7.75 -21.74 20.45
C THR A 128 7.73 -20.34 19.85
N ALA A 129 8.17 -20.23 18.60
CA ALA A 129 8.02 -19.03 17.79
C ALA A 129 7.54 -19.41 16.39
N ALA A 130 6.68 -18.55 15.84
CA ALA A 130 6.10 -18.73 14.52
C ALA A 130 6.13 -17.42 13.73
N VAL A 131 6.36 -17.55 12.43
CA VAL A 131 6.36 -16.46 11.46
C VAL A 131 5.52 -16.88 10.28
N TYR A 132 4.50 -16.08 9.99
CA TYR A 132 3.72 -16.13 8.76
C TYR A 132 4.06 -14.90 7.92
N VAL A 133 4.36 -15.12 6.64
CA VAL A 133 4.56 -14.04 5.66
C VAL A 133 4.04 -14.50 4.30
N GLU A 134 3.21 -13.69 3.67
CA GLU A 134 2.66 -13.99 2.34
C GLU A 134 2.47 -12.71 1.52
N ARG A 135 2.83 -12.81 0.23
CA ARG A 135 2.56 -11.79 -0.79
C ARG A 135 1.41 -12.24 -1.66
N PHE A 136 0.52 -11.31 -2.00
CA PHE A 136 -0.64 -11.54 -2.86
C PHE A 136 -0.62 -10.64 -4.10
N ARG A 137 -0.58 -11.25 -5.29
CA ARG A 137 -0.52 -10.63 -6.63
C ARG A 137 0.54 -9.53 -6.74
N GLY A 138 0.52 -8.76 -7.82
CA GLY A 138 1.44 -7.65 -8.03
C GLY A 138 2.86 -8.06 -8.45
N SER A 139 3.74 -7.07 -8.48
CA SER A 139 5.15 -7.16 -8.85
C SER A 139 6.00 -6.50 -7.77
N ASP A 140 7.03 -7.19 -7.29
CA ASP A 140 8.04 -6.63 -6.38
C ASP A 140 9.17 -5.90 -7.11
N ASP A 141 9.06 -5.73 -8.43
CA ASP A 141 10.03 -4.98 -9.22
C ASP A 141 9.85 -3.46 -9.02
N LEU A 142 10.39 -2.94 -7.92
CA LEU A 142 10.36 -1.52 -7.56
C LEU A 142 10.95 -0.62 -8.66
N GLU A 143 11.97 -1.09 -9.37
CA GLU A 143 12.59 -0.30 -10.44
C GLU A 143 11.64 -0.17 -11.63
N LEU A 144 10.98 -1.25 -12.03
CA LEU A 144 9.95 -1.21 -13.07
C LEU A 144 8.83 -0.22 -12.72
N HIS A 145 8.41 -0.16 -11.46
CA HIS A 145 7.39 0.78 -10.97
C HIS A 145 7.83 2.24 -11.05
N ILE A 146 9.10 2.51 -10.74
CA ILE A 146 9.69 3.85 -10.83
C ILE A 146 9.85 4.25 -12.29
N ASP A 147 10.34 3.34 -13.14
CA ASP A 147 10.55 3.57 -14.56
C ASP A 147 9.25 3.76 -15.33
N ASP A 148 8.17 3.05 -14.99
CA ASP A 148 6.87 3.29 -15.61
C ASP A 148 6.35 4.70 -15.31
N ARG A 149 6.44 5.15 -14.05
CA ARG A 149 6.04 6.51 -13.66
C ARG A 149 6.89 7.58 -14.34
N ARG A 150 8.21 7.37 -14.42
CA ARG A 150 9.13 8.28 -15.13
C ARG A 150 8.77 8.40 -16.61
N ARG A 151 8.52 7.27 -17.28
CA ARG A 151 8.08 7.25 -18.68
C ARG A 151 6.73 7.94 -18.86
N ALA A 152 5.77 7.70 -17.97
CA ALA A 152 4.47 8.36 -18.01
C ALA A 152 4.60 9.89 -17.84
N ALA A 153 5.44 10.36 -16.91
CA ALA A 153 5.74 11.78 -16.73
C ALA A 153 6.37 12.39 -17.99
N ASP A 154 7.29 11.68 -18.62
CA ASP A 154 7.97 12.13 -19.85
C ASP A 154 7.01 12.22 -21.03
N GLU A 155 6.21 11.19 -21.24
CA GLU A 155 5.21 11.18 -22.30
C GLU A 155 4.16 12.28 -22.09
N LEU A 156 3.69 12.47 -20.86
CA LEU A 156 2.72 13.52 -20.53
C LEU A 156 3.33 14.91 -20.78
N THR A 157 4.56 15.14 -20.34
CA THR A 157 5.26 16.41 -20.58
C THR A 157 5.47 16.65 -22.07
N ASN A 158 5.88 15.63 -22.84
CA ASN A 158 6.05 15.74 -24.28
C ASN A 158 4.74 16.12 -24.99
N LEU A 159 3.60 15.54 -24.56
CA LEU A 159 2.29 15.92 -25.08
C LEU A 159 1.94 17.37 -24.75
N LEU A 160 2.18 17.81 -23.51
CA LEU A 160 1.93 19.19 -23.11
C LEU A 160 2.81 20.18 -23.88
N VAL A 161 4.10 19.90 -24.05
CA VAL A 161 5.01 20.73 -24.84
C VAL A 161 4.53 20.86 -26.28
N GLY A 162 4.15 19.75 -26.91
CA GLY A 162 3.68 19.78 -28.30
C GLY A 162 2.32 20.47 -28.46
N TRP A 163 1.42 20.34 -27.48
CA TRP A 163 0.15 21.09 -27.47
C TRP A 163 0.40 22.60 -27.31
N PHE A 164 1.25 23.01 -26.36
CA PHE A 164 1.60 24.41 -26.21
C PHE A 164 2.32 24.94 -27.46
N GLN A 165 3.12 24.12 -28.14
CA GLN A 165 3.72 24.49 -29.41
C GLN A 165 2.68 24.72 -30.51
N SER A 166 1.58 23.95 -30.55
CA SER A 166 0.52 24.15 -31.54
C SER A 166 -0.27 25.44 -31.30
N GLU A 167 -0.49 25.81 -30.04
CA GLU A 167 -1.25 27.01 -29.67
C GLU A 167 -0.42 28.29 -29.71
N ILE A 168 0.76 28.27 -29.10
CA ILE A 168 1.57 29.46 -28.85
C ILE A 168 2.99 29.34 -29.40
N GLY A 169 3.28 28.41 -30.31
CA GLY A 169 4.63 28.19 -30.83
C GLY A 169 5.26 29.40 -31.56
N ARG A 170 4.45 30.38 -31.96
CA ARG A 170 4.91 31.65 -32.55
C ARG A 170 5.04 32.79 -31.53
N ASP A 171 4.60 32.57 -30.30
CA ASP A 171 4.70 33.55 -29.22
C ASP A 171 6.17 33.69 -28.78
N PRO A 172 6.70 34.92 -28.62
CA PRO A 172 8.09 35.14 -28.21
C PRO A 172 8.44 34.51 -26.85
N ASN A 173 7.46 34.32 -25.97
CA ASN A 173 7.64 33.70 -24.66
C ASN A 173 7.64 32.16 -24.71
N PHE A 174 7.23 31.53 -25.82
CA PHE A 174 7.14 30.07 -25.90
C PHE A 174 8.46 29.37 -25.63
N ALA A 175 9.59 29.97 -26.03
CA ALA A 175 10.91 29.41 -25.72
C ALA A 175 11.13 29.24 -24.21
N ARG A 176 10.72 30.21 -23.39
CA ARG A 176 10.81 30.14 -21.92
C ARG A 176 9.83 29.13 -21.34
N ILE A 177 8.58 29.15 -21.80
CA ILE A 177 7.54 28.20 -21.36
C ILE A 177 7.97 26.76 -21.66
N ARG A 178 8.54 26.51 -22.85
CA ARG A 178 9.07 25.20 -23.24
C ARG A 178 10.21 24.75 -22.33
N VAL A 179 11.16 25.62 -22.00
CA VAL A 179 12.26 25.26 -21.08
C VAL A 179 11.73 24.87 -19.70
N PHE A 180 10.76 25.63 -19.18
CA PHE A 180 10.10 25.29 -17.92
C PHE A 180 9.41 23.92 -17.99
N LEU A 181 8.58 23.69 -19.03
CA LEU A 181 7.86 22.43 -19.19
C LEU A 181 8.83 21.24 -19.32
N ASP A 182 9.87 21.39 -20.15
CA ASP A 182 10.79 20.31 -20.49
C ASP A 182 11.77 19.96 -19.36
N ARG A 183 12.11 20.92 -18.49
CA ARG A 183 13.07 20.74 -17.39
C ARG A 183 12.38 20.66 -16.04
N ASP A 184 11.90 21.80 -15.55
CA ASP A 184 11.43 21.94 -14.17
C ASP A 184 10.15 21.14 -13.96
N PHE A 185 9.12 21.40 -14.77
CA PHE A 185 7.84 20.71 -14.65
C PHE A 185 8.00 19.18 -14.83
N ARG A 186 8.78 18.74 -15.82
CA ARG A 186 9.08 17.32 -16.04
C ARG A 186 9.70 16.67 -14.80
N HIS A 187 10.71 17.32 -14.22
CA HIS A 187 11.40 16.82 -13.04
C HIS A 187 10.47 16.78 -11.82
N ASP A 188 9.72 17.86 -11.60
CA ASP A 188 8.80 17.99 -10.49
C ASP A 188 7.65 16.99 -10.58
N LEU A 189 7.11 16.76 -11.77
CA LEU A 189 6.06 15.78 -12.01
C LEU A 189 6.50 14.36 -11.64
N ARG A 190 7.74 13.99 -11.96
CA ARG A 190 8.34 12.71 -11.53
C ARG A 190 8.41 12.64 -10.01
N ASN A 191 8.92 13.66 -9.33
CA ASN A 191 9.04 13.66 -7.87
C ASN A 191 7.68 13.60 -7.16
N LEU A 192 6.69 14.36 -7.64
CA LEU A 192 5.32 14.31 -7.11
C LEU A 192 4.69 12.92 -7.27
N SER A 193 4.96 12.23 -8.37
CA SER A 193 4.49 10.85 -8.57
C SER A 193 5.07 9.87 -7.55
N HIS A 194 6.33 10.07 -7.14
CA HIS A 194 6.97 9.25 -6.10
C HIS A 194 6.43 9.58 -4.71
N TYR A 195 6.24 10.86 -4.38
CA TYR A 195 5.59 11.26 -3.11
C TYR A 195 4.20 10.65 -2.99
N TRP A 196 3.41 10.68 -4.07
CA TRP A 196 2.11 10.03 -4.11
C TRP A 196 2.21 8.51 -3.90
N ALA A 197 3.14 7.84 -4.59
CA ALA A 197 3.34 6.41 -4.44
C ALA A 197 3.71 6.04 -2.98
N MET A 198 4.61 6.79 -2.36
CA MET A 198 4.99 6.60 -0.94
C MET A 198 3.81 6.85 0.00
N ALA A 199 3.02 7.91 -0.22
CA ALA A 199 1.82 8.18 0.56
C ALA A 199 0.84 7.00 0.54
N ARG A 200 0.63 6.41 -0.64
CA ARG A 200 -0.25 5.24 -0.81
C ARG A 200 0.27 4.01 -0.06
N VAL A 201 1.57 3.71 -0.16
CA VAL A 201 2.18 2.55 0.52
C VAL A 201 2.11 2.73 2.04
N SER A 202 2.46 3.91 2.55
CA SER A 202 2.48 4.14 4.00
C SER A 202 1.09 4.31 4.61
N GLY A 203 0.11 4.81 3.84
CA GLY A 203 -1.27 4.95 4.28
C GLY A 203 -1.98 3.62 4.58
N GLN A 204 -1.50 2.51 4.01
CA GLN A 204 -1.99 1.17 4.34
C GLN A 204 -1.57 0.70 5.75
N GLN A 205 -0.49 1.25 6.29
CA GLN A 205 0.01 0.89 7.63
C GLN A 205 -0.43 1.89 8.70
N GLN A 206 -0.39 3.19 8.41
CA GLN A 206 -0.70 4.23 9.39
C GLN A 206 -1.19 5.52 8.73
N SER A 207 -2.33 6.05 9.18
CA SER A 207 -2.94 7.26 8.63
C SER A 207 -2.08 8.52 8.80
N SER A 208 -1.25 8.58 9.85
CA SER A 208 -0.32 9.69 10.08
C SER A 208 0.79 9.76 9.03
N LEU A 209 1.29 8.62 8.55
CA LEU A 209 2.33 8.58 7.52
C LEU A 209 1.79 9.04 6.16
N HIS A 210 0.54 8.72 5.84
CA HIS A 210 -0.12 9.26 4.65
C HIS A 210 -0.16 10.80 4.68
N GLN A 211 -0.52 11.40 5.82
CA GLN A 211 -0.51 12.86 5.98
C GLN A 211 0.90 13.45 5.86
N GLU A 212 1.92 12.78 6.39
CA GLU A 212 3.31 13.22 6.28
C GLU A 212 3.75 13.36 4.82
N TYR A 213 3.48 12.37 3.96
CA TYR A 213 3.87 12.45 2.55
C TYR A 213 3.14 13.55 1.78
N TRP A 214 1.89 13.86 2.15
CA TRP A 214 1.17 15.01 1.62
C TRP A 214 1.81 16.33 2.02
N VAL A 215 2.20 16.47 3.28
CA VAL A 215 2.94 17.64 3.76
C VAL A 215 4.29 17.76 3.06
N ARG A 216 4.99 16.65 2.83
CA ARG A 216 6.25 16.63 2.05
C ARG A 216 6.05 17.07 0.60
N ALA A 217 5.00 16.59 -0.07
CA ALA A 217 4.67 17.03 -1.43
C ALA A 217 4.33 18.53 -1.46
N ALA A 218 3.57 19.03 -0.48
CA ALA A 218 3.25 20.46 -0.37
C ALA A 218 4.52 21.29 -0.12
N MET A 219 5.39 20.86 0.80
CA MET A 219 6.66 21.52 1.09
C MET A 219 7.57 21.53 -0.15
N TYR A 220 7.66 20.41 -0.87
CA TYR A 220 8.40 20.32 -2.12
C TYR A 220 7.93 21.37 -3.14
N LEU A 221 6.61 21.52 -3.30
CA LEU A 221 6.04 22.52 -4.20
C LEU A 221 6.32 23.97 -3.75
N VAL A 222 6.40 24.21 -2.44
CA VAL A 222 6.79 25.51 -1.87
C VAL A 222 8.28 25.79 -2.13
N GLU A 223 9.17 24.85 -1.83
CA GLU A 223 10.62 24.95 -2.06
C GLU A 223 10.95 25.15 -3.55
N HIS A 224 10.15 24.54 -4.42
CA HIS A 224 10.29 24.68 -5.86
C HIS A 224 9.53 25.89 -6.42
N GLY A 225 8.97 26.76 -5.58
CA GLY A 225 8.41 28.04 -5.99
C GLY A 225 7.09 27.97 -6.77
N TYR A 226 6.36 26.85 -6.69
CA TYR A 226 4.98 26.78 -7.19
C TYR A 226 4.06 27.57 -6.27
N PHE A 227 4.23 27.43 -4.95
CA PHE A 227 3.43 28.12 -3.95
C PHE A 227 4.30 28.91 -2.99
N ARG A 228 3.73 29.96 -2.40
CA ARG A 228 4.17 30.45 -1.09
C ARG A 228 3.35 29.75 0.00
N LEU A 229 3.91 29.64 1.21
CA LEU A 229 3.24 28.94 2.30
C LEU A 229 1.89 29.60 2.64
N GLU A 230 1.81 30.93 2.55
CA GLU A 230 0.59 31.72 2.75
C GLU A 230 -0.48 31.53 1.66
N GLU A 231 -0.13 30.95 0.50
CA GLU A 231 -1.04 30.72 -0.62
C GLU A 231 -1.72 29.35 -0.57
N VAL A 232 -1.22 28.43 0.25
CA VAL A 232 -1.77 27.08 0.40
C VAL A 232 -3.27 27.11 0.78
N PRO A 233 -3.74 27.94 1.74
CA PRO A 233 -5.18 28.05 2.03
C PRO A 233 -6.01 28.54 0.84
N ALA A 234 -5.47 29.45 0.02
CA ALA A 234 -6.15 29.95 -1.17
C ALA A 234 -6.25 28.87 -2.24
N ALA A 235 -5.20 28.06 -2.43
CA ALA A 235 -5.22 26.91 -3.33
C ALA A 235 -6.31 25.90 -2.92
N ILE A 236 -6.40 25.56 -1.64
CA ILE A 236 -7.45 24.68 -1.09
C ILE A 236 -8.84 25.28 -1.30
N HIS A 237 -9.00 26.58 -1.10
CA HIS A 237 -10.28 27.25 -1.31
C HIS A 237 -10.72 27.22 -2.78
N VAL A 238 -9.81 27.50 -3.73
CA VAL A 238 -10.06 27.45 -5.17
C VAL A 238 -10.41 26.04 -5.66
N GLU A 239 -9.83 25.01 -5.06
CA GLU A 239 -10.24 23.63 -5.30
C GLU A 239 -11.67 23.38 -4.80
N ALA A 240 -12.01 23.86 -3.60
CA ALA A 240 -13.32 23.67 -2.99
C ALA A 240 -14.47 24.43 -3.68
N THR A 241 -14.20 25.56 -4.36
CA THR A 241 -15.25 26.32 -5.07
C THR A 241 -15.78 25.61 -6.32
N ASN A 242 -15.00 24.67 -6.87
CA ASN A 242 -15.31 23.98 -8.12
C ASN A 242 -15.60 24.94 -9.31
N ASP A 243 -15.03 26.15 -9.27
CA ASP A 243 -15.11 27.14 -10.35
C ASP A 243 -13.90 26.97 -11.28
N ALA A 244 -14.15 26.39 -12.46
CA ALA A 244 -13.11 26.14 -13.46
C ALA A 244 -12.39 27.42 -13.92
N ALA A 245 -13.08 28.56 -14.01
CA ALA A 245 -12.46 29.80 -14.43
C ALA A 245 -11.53 30.35 -13.34
N GLN A 246 -11.92 30.19 -12.07
CA GLN A 246 -11.07 30.56 -10.93
C GLN A 246 -9.84 29.64 -10.83
N GLN A 247 -10.01 28.34 -11.04
CA GLN A 247 -8.92 27.35 -11.06
C GLN A 247 -7.92 27.65 -12.17
N VAL A 248 -8.40 27.93 -13.38
CA VAL A 248 -7.52 28.27 -14.51
C VAL A 248 -6.76 29.57 -14.27
N ARG A 249 -7.42 30.63 -13.77
CA ARG A 249 -6.73 31.88 -13.41
C ARG A 249 -5.63 31.64 -12.39
N PHE A 250 -5.93 30.87 -11.35
CA PHE A 250 -4.95 30.49 -10.33
C PHE A 250 -3.75 29.75 -10.94
N VAL A 251 -3.98 28.80 -11.85
CA VAL A 251 -2.91 28.08 -12.56
C VAL A 251 -2.09 29.02 -13.46
N ILE A 252 -2.73 29.93 -14.20
CA ILE A 252 -2.03 30.91 -15.05
C ILE A 252 -1.12 31.80 -14.21
N ASP A 253 -1.63 32.34 -13.09
CA ASP A 253 -0.86 33.21 -12.20
C ASP A 253 0.33 32.45 -11.60
N LEU A 254 0.10 31.21 -11.16
CA LEU A 254 1.13 30.33 -10.62
C LEU A 254 2.23 30.06 -11.64
N LEU A 255 1.86 29.63 -12.85
CA LEU A 255 2.81 29.32 -13.91
C LEU A 255 3.56 30.56 -14.38
N SER A 256 2.88 31.69 -14.51
CA SER A 256 3.50 32.95 -14.94
C SER A 256 4.60 33.39 -13.98
N ARG A 257 4.32 33.30 -12.68
CA ARG A 257 5.31 33.55 -11.63
C ARG A 257 6.46 32.56 -11.63
N LYS A 258 6.18 31.26 -11.81
CA LYS A 258 7.20 30.21 -11.81
C LYS A 258 8.13 30.30 -13.03
N ILE A 259 7.60 30.68 -14.19
CA ILE A 259 8.34 30.75 -15.46
C ILE A 259 9.20 32.01 -15.56
N ALA A 260 8.63 33.17 -15.22
CA ALA A 260 9.33 34.45 -15.29
C ALA A 260 8.79 35.39 -14.20
N PRO A 261 9.29 35.32 -12.96
CA PRO A 261 8.80 36.15 -11.85
C PRO A 261 8.94 37.65 -12.12
N GLU A 262 9.89 38.05 -12.97
CA GLU A 262 10.15 39.42 -13.42
C GLU A 262 9.24 39.89 -14.56
N ASP A 263 8.58 38.98 -15.29
CA ASP A 263 7.79 39.28 -16.50
C ASP A 263 6.43 38.52 -16.51
N GLN A 264 5.82 38.42 -15.33
CA GLN A 264 4.56 37.67 -15.14
C GLN A 264 3.44 38.14 -16.08
N PRO A 265 3.20 39.45 -16.32
CA PRO A 265 2.12 39.89 -17.21
C PRO A 265 2.29 39.42 -18.66
N SER A 266 3.54 39.29 -19.13
CA SER A 266 3.85 38.80 -20.48
C SER A 266 3.57 37.31 -20.59
N ILE A 267 4.03 36.51 -19.61
CA ILE A 267 3.74 35.06 -19.58
C ILE A 267 2.23 34.81 -19.42
N ALA A 268 1.55 35.53 -18.53
CA ALA A 268 0.11 35.38 -18.32
C ALA A 268 -0.69 35.67 -19.60
N ARG A 269 -0.25 36.65 -20.41
CA ARG A 269 -0.85 36.92 -21.71
C ARG A 269 -0.66 35.75 -22.69
N SER A 270 0.56 35.18 -22.75
CA SER A 270 0.83 34.01 -23.58
C SER A 270 0.04 32.77 -23.14
N LEU A 271 -0.20 32.60 -21.84
CA LEU A 271 -1.05 31.54 -21.29
C LEU A 271 -2.56 31.85 -21.36
N GLY A 272 -2.93 33.03 -21.86
CA GLY A 272 -4.31 33.50 -21.90
C GLY A 272 -5.27 32.58 -22.66
N PHE A 273 -4.78 31.79 -23.62
CA PHE A 273 -5.58 30.80 -24.35
C PHE A 273 -6.20 29.74 -23.44
N LEU A 274 -5.63 29.48 -22.25
CA LEU A 274 -6.20 28.56 -21.26
C LEU A 274 -7.46 29.12 -20.60
N SER A 275 -7.63 30.45 -20.58
CA SER A 275 -8.74 31.13 -19.89
C SER A 275 -10.11 30.82 -20.50
N ASP A 276 -10.17 30.50 -21.80
CA ASP A 276 -11.35 29.90 -22.43
C ASP A 276 -11.21 28.37 -22.37
N THR A 277 -11.77 27.78 -21.32
CA THR A 277 -11.68 26.33 -21.07
C THR A 277 -12.28 25.50 -22.20
N SER A 278 -13.32 26.00 -22.89
CA SER A 278 -13.94 25.26 -24.00
C SER A 278 -13.06 25.29 -25.23
N GLN A 279 -12.43 26.43 -25.53
CA GLN A 279 -11.48 26.53 -26.64
C GLN A 279 -10.21 25.74 -26.34
N ALA A 280 -9.67 25.84 -25.13
CA ALA A 280 -8.50 25.07 -24.70
C ALA A 280 -8.74 23.56 -24.80
N GLU A 281 -9.89 23.07 -24.34
CA GLU A 281 -10.27 21.65 -24.46
C GLU A 281 -10.34 21.21 -25.94
N LYS A 282 -11.02 21.97 -26.81
CA LYS A 282 -11.10 21.67 -28.24
C LYS A 282 -9.72 21.66 -28.90
N SER A 283 -8.83 22.57 -28.51
CA SER A 283 -7.48 22.65 -29.04
C SER A 283 -6.64 21.43 -28.62
N LEU A 284 -6.77 21.00 -27.36
CA LEU A 284 -6.13 19.79 -26.85
C LEU A 284 -6.65 18.56 -27.59
N ASP A 285 -7.96 18.42 -27.76
CA ASP A 285 -8.56 17.32 -28.50
C ASP A 285 -8.05 17.25 -29.95
N ALA A 286 -8.00 18.40 -30.63
CA ALA A 286 -7.49 18.49 -32.00
C ALA A 286 -6.01 18.08 -32.07
N TYR A 287 -5.19 18.56 -31.13
CA TYR A 287 -3.78 18.19 -31.02
C TYR A 287 -3.62 16.69 -30.75
N LEU A 288 -4.32 16.14 -29.75
CA LEU A 288 -4.24 14.72 -29.36
C LEU A 288 -4.62 13.79 -30.52
N ARG A 289 -5.61 14.16 -31.34
CA ARG A 289 -5.97 13.41 -32.56
C ARG A 289 -4.83 13.30 -33.58
N SER A 290 -3.92 14.27 -33.61
CA SER A 290 -2.76 14.25 -34.49
C SER A 290 -1.62 13.34 -33.98
N THR A 291 -1.64 12.95 -32.71
CA THR A 291 -0.54 12.21 -32.08
C THR A 291 -0.47 10.76 -32.55
N PRO A 292 0.73 10.14 -32.57
CA PRO A 292 0.88 8.70 -32.83
C PRO A 292 0.16 7.81 -31.81
N GLN A 293 0.02 8.26 -30.55
CA GLN A 293 -0.64 7.54 -29.47
C GLN A 293 -2.13 7.38 -29.76
N PHE A 294 -2.84 8.48 -30.05
CA PHE A 294 -4.26 8.42 -30.37
C PHE A 294 -4.54 7.64 -31.66
N ARG A 295 -3.74 7.86 -32.71
CA ARG A 295 -3.87 7.14 -33.99
C ARG A 295 -3.75 5.61 -33.81
N ARG A 296 -2.87 5.15 -32.93
CA ARG A 296 -2.77 3.71 -32.59
C ARG A 296 -4.04 3.19 -31.94
N ARG A 297 -4.63 3.92 -30.99
CA ARG A 297 -5.89 3.54 -30.35
C ARG A 297 -7.06 3.51 -31.33
N GLU A 298 -7.15 4.50 -32.21
CA GLU A 298 -8.17 4.53 -33.25
C GLU A 298 -8.04 3.32 -34.20
N GLN A 299 -6.82 2.94 -34.58
CA GLN A 299 -6.58 1.74 -35.39
C GLN A 299 -7.00 0.45 -34.66
N LEU A 300 -6.70 0.33 -33.36
CA LEU A 300 -7.12 -0.82 -32.55
C LEU A 300 -8.65 -0.89 -32.45
N TRP A 301 -9.32 0.23 -32.16
CA TRP A 301 -10.78 0.31 -32.12
C TRP A 301 -11.41 -0.06 -33.47
N ARG A 302 -10.89 0.45 -34.59
CA ARG A 302 -11.37 0.08 -35.93
C ARG A 302 -11.24 -1.43 -36.20
N ARG A 303 -10.18 -2.07 -35.70
CA ARG A 303 -10.01 -3.52 -35.79
C ARG A 303 -10.98 -4.27 -34.88
N SER A 304 -11.23 -3.77 -33.67
CA SER A 304 -12.16 -4.43 -32.73
C SER A 304 -13.62 -4.29 -33.14
N GLN A 305 -13.98 -3.34 -34.01
CA GLN A 305 -15.35 -3.22 -34.52
C GLN A 305 -15.85 -4.47 -35.26
N SER A 306 -14.96 -5.30 -35.82
CA SER A 306 -15.39 -6.56 -36.44
C SER A 306 -15.89 -7.57 -35.41
N THR A 307 -15.45 -7.46 -34.15
CA THR A 307 -15.80 -8.35 -33.04
C THR A 307 -16.83 -7.73 -32.09
N ASP A 308 -16.83 -6.41 -31.94
CA ASP A 308 -17.81 -5.65 -31.17
C ASP A 308 -18.19 -4.34 -31.90
N PRO A 309 -19.25 -4.37 -32.73
CA PRO A 309 -19.70 -3.19 -33.47
C PRO A 309 -20.26 -2.08 -32.58
N THR A 310 -20.56 -2.36 -31.31
CA THR A 310 -21.19 -1.40 -30.39
C THR A 310 -20.18 -0.63 -29.54
N ALA A 311 -18.90 -0.99 -29.61
CA ALA A 311 -17.83 -0.32 -28.89
C ALA A 311 -17.72 1.17 -29.27
N PRO A 312 -17.79 2.10 -28.30
CA PRO A 312 -17.69 3.53 -28.58
C PRO A 312 -16.30 3.88 -29.13
N PRO A 313 -16.19 4.93 -29.98
CA PRO A 313 -14.89 5.42 -30.43
C PRO A 313 -14.05 5.92 -29.25
N PRO A 314 -12.71 5.78 -29.31
CA PRO A 314 -11.83 6.27 -28.25
C PRO A 314 -11.92 7.80 -28.14
N ASP A 315 -11.91 8.32 -26.91
CA ASP A 315 -11.83 9.77 -26.65
C ASP A 315 -10.34 10.18 -26.73
N PRO A 316 -9.97 11.25 -27.45
CA PRO A 316 -8.59 11.77 -27.46
C PRO A 316 -7.99 11.94 -26.07
N LYS A 317 -8.81 12.37 -25.10
CA LYS A 317 -8.40 12.64 -23.72
C LYS A 317 -8.00 11.40 -22.96
N ASP A 318 -8.46 10.23 -23.40
CA ASP A 318 -8.05 8.95 -22.81
C ASP A 318 -6.53 8.74 -22.91
N VAL A 319 -5.83 9.41 -23.84
CA VAL A 319 -4.37 9.39 -23.92
C VAL A 319 -3.75 10.08 -22.70
N VAL A 320 -4.23 11.28 -22.36
CA VAL A 320 -3.74 12.03 -21.21
C VAL A 320 -4.17 11.36 -19.91
N LEU A 321 -5.42 10.89 -19.85
CA LEU A 321 -5.96 10.20 -18.67
C LEU A 321 -5.18 8.92 -18.34
N GLU A 322 -4.79 8.12 -19.33
CA GLU A 322 -3.96 6.92 -19.10
C GLU A 322 -2.59 7.31 -18.52
N LEU A 323 -1.95 8.36 -19.03
CA LEU A 323 -0.65 8.80 -18.52
C LEU A 323 -0.73 9.35 -17.10
N VAL A 324 -1.75 10.15 -16.79
CA VAL A 324 -2.01 10.63 -15.42
C VAL A 324 -2.31 9.44 -14.49
N ALA A 325 -3.10 8.48 -14.96
CA ALA A 325 -3.40 7.26 -14.23
C ALA A 325 -2.13 6.47 -13.91
N ARG A 326 -1.29 6.20 -14.91
CA ARG A 326 0.00 5.52 -14.75
C ARG A 326 0.93 6.24 -13.79
N LEU A 327 0.97 7.56 -13.88
CA LEU A 327 1.81 8.40 -13.05
C LEU A 327 1.47 8.31 -11.56
N PHE A 328 0.20 8.51 -11.20
CA PHE A 328 -0.19 8.58 -9.80
C PHE A 328 -0.68 7.23 -9.27
N PHE A 329 -1.44 6.48 -10.05
CA PHE A 329 -2.14 5.31 -9.56
C PHE A 329 -1.59 3.99 -10.10
N GLY A 330 -0.67 4.03 -11.07
CA GLY A 330 -0.19 2.86 -11.79
C GLY A 330 -1.08 2.51 -12.99
N LEU A 331 -0.73 1.43 -13.70
CA LEU A 331 -1.43 0.98 -14.92
C LEU A 331 -2.89 0.55 -14.68
N ASP A 332 -3.31 0.36 -13.43
CA ASP A 332 -4.49 -0.43 -13.07
C ASP A 332 -5.69 0.37 -12.55
N LEU A 333 -5.72 1.70 -12.68
CA LEU A 333 -6.90 2.52 -12.33
C LEU A 333 -8.19 2.13 -13.07
N LEU A 334 -8.04 1.51 -14.24
CA LEU A 334 -9.13 1.01 -15.06
C LEU A 334 -9.40 -0.49 -14.85
N SER A 335 -8.57 -1.16 -14.04
CA SER A 335 -8.73 -2.58 -13.74
C SER A 335 -9.69 -2.73 -12.55
N GLN A 336 -10.59 -3.72 -12.65
CA GLN A 336 -11.42 -4.15 -11.52
C GLN A 336 -10.50 -4.82 -10.52
N ASN A 337 -10.16 -4.12 -9.45
CA ASN A 337 -9.39 -4.73 -8.39
C ASN A 337 -10.25 -5.77 -7.68
N ASP A 338 -9.66 -6.95 -7.49
CA ASP A 338 -10.28 -7.99 -6.69
C ASP A 338 -10.13 -7.65 -5.20
N GLU A 339 -11.01 -8.18 -4.36
CA GLU A 339 -10.97 -8.00 -2.90
C GLU A 339 -10.26 -9.18 -2.24
N LEU A 340 -9.38 -8.88 -1.28
CA LEU A 340 -8.68 -9.86 -0.47
C LEU A 340 -8.98 -9.63 1.02
N ARG A 341 -9.36 -10.70 1.71
CA ARG A 341 -9.35 -10.74 3.18
C ARG A 341 -8.57 -11.96 3.65
N VAL A 342 -7.62 -11.76 4.55
CA VAL A 342 -6.87 -12.83 5.21
C VAL A 342 -7.15 -12.76 6.70
N ALA A 343 -7.47 -13.88 7.32
CA ALA A 343 -7.67 -14.01 8.76
C ALA A 343 -6.77 -15.13 9.30
N LEU A 344 -5.83 -14.77 10.18
CA LEU A 344 -4.92 -15.70 10.83
C LEU A 344 -5.29 -15.84 12.30
N SER A 345 -5.64 -17.05 12.71
CA SER A 345 -5.85 -17.38 14.13
C SER A 345 -4.51 -17.52 14.83
N THR A 346 -4.31 -16.80 15.94
CA THR A 346 -3.12 -16.93 16.80
C THR A 346 -3.53 -17.05 18.26
N PRO A 347 -2.81 -17.81 19.09
CA PRO A 347 -3.19 -18.02 20.50
C PRO A 347 -3.12 -16.73 21.33
N HIS A 348 -2.26 -15.80 20.93
CA HIS A 348 -2.07 -14.50 21.55
C HIS A 348 -1.88 -13.43 20.47
N GLN A 349 -1.97 -12.16 20.87
CA GLN A 349 -1.66 -11.04 19.99
C GLN A 349 -0.21 -11.17 19.48
N PRO A 350 0.02 -11.16 18.16
CA PRO A 350 1.37 -11.15 17.61
C PRO A 350 2.15 -9.92 18.08
N PHE A 351 3.43 -10.10 18.42
CA PHE A 351 4.30 -8.98 18.81
C PHE A 351 4.71 -8.13 17.60
N ALA A 352 4.65 -8.69 16.39
CA ALA A 352 4.86 -7.97 15.14
C ALA A 352 3.83 -8.38 14.09
N THR A 353 3.10 -7.42 13.55
CA THR A 353 2.19 -7.62 12.42
C THR A 353 1.84 -6.29 11.75
N ASN A 354 1.54 -6.33 10.44
CA ASN A 354 0.90 -5.23 9.72
C ASN A 354 -0.62 -5.40 9.56
N GLY A 355 -1.22 -6.38 10.24
CA GLY A 355 -2.67 -6.61 10.25
C GLY A 355 -3.34 -6.05 11.50
N THR A 356 -4.67 -6.11 11.53
CA THR A 356 -5.46 -5.68 12.70
C THR A 356 -5.72 -6.86 13.61
N TRP A 357 -5.27 -6.77 14.87
CA TRP A 357 -5.58 -7.77 15.89
C TRP A 357 -7.01 -7.61 16.41
N LEU A 358 -7.79 -8.69 16.33
CA LEU A 358 -9.16 -8.82 16.82
C LEU A 358 -9.15 -9.70 18.06
N SER A 359 -9.11 -9.08 19.24
CA SER A 359 -9.02 -9.81 20.52
C SER A 359 -10.21 -10.75 20.77
N ALA A 360 -11.41 -10.38 20.32
CA ALA A 360 -12.63 -11.19 20.51
C ALA A 360 -12.58 -12.55 19.79
N SER A 361 -11.91 -12.62 18.63
CA SER A 361 -11.76 -13.86 17.86
C SER A 361 -10.34 -14.44 17.91
N SER A 362 -9.41 -13.77 18.59
CA SER A 362 -7.98 -14.11 18.59
C SER A 362 -7.41 -14.26 17.18
N GLN A 363 -7.67 -13.27 16.33
CA GLN A 363 -7.25 -13.27 14.94
C GLN A 363 -6.53 -12.00 14.53
N VAL A 364 -5.54 -12.11 13.64
CA VAL A 364 -5.08 -10.99 12.84
C VAL A 364 -5.81 -10.98 11.51
N VAL A 365 -6.33 -9.83 11.12
CA VAL A 365 -7.05 -9.64 9.85
C VAL A 365 -6.36 -8.61 8.97
N TRP A 366 -6.20 -8.96 7.70
CA TRP A 366 -5.81 -8.05 6.63
C TRP A 366 -6.95 -7.96 5.63
N THR A 367 -7.26 -6.74 5.20
CA THR A 367 -8.19 -6.49 4.10
C THR A 367 -7.50 -5.58 3.10
N ALA A 368 -7.51 -5.97 1.82
CA ALA A 368 -6.84 -5.22 0.77
C ALA A 368 -7.57 -5.36 -0.56
N SER A 369 -7.25 -4.45 -1.46
CA SER A 369 -7.60 -4.52 -2.87
C SER A 369 -6.38 -5.08 -3.61
N ILE A 370 -6.56 -6.13 -4.41
CA ILE A 370 -5.48 -6.76 -5.19
C ILE A 370 -5.71 -6.50 -6.69
N ALA A 371 -4.76 -5.81 -7.32
CA ALA A 371 -4.80 -5.52 -8.75
C ALA A 371 -4.29 -6.72 -9.57
N GLN A 372 -4.66 -6.76 -10.87
CA GLN A 372 -4.22 -7.81 -11.79
C GLN A 372 -2.94 -7.47 -12.58
N GLY A 373 -2.26 -6.37 -12.27
CA GLY A 373 -1.09 -5.92 -13.02
C GLY A 373 0.11 -5.55 -12.16
N HIS A 374 0.78 -4.48 -12.59
CA HIS A 374 2.04 -3.99 -12.03
C HIS A 374 1.77 -3.09 -10.83
N GLU A 375 1.03 -3.54 -9.83
CA GLU A 375 1.02 -2.89 -8.51
C GLU A 375 1.96 -3.63 -7.56
N LEU A 376 2.33 -3.01 -6.44
CA LEU A 376 3.08 -3.73 -5.40
C LEU A 376 2.20 -4.84 -4.81
N PRO A 377 2.78 -6.02 -4.51
CA PRO A 377 2.05 -7.08 -3.84
C PRO A 377 1.45 -6.59 -2.53
N VAL A 378 0.26 -7.09 -2.20
CA VAL A 378 -0.23 -7.00 -0.82
C VAL A 378 0.63 -7.93 0.02
N LEU A 379 1.28 -7.39 1.05
CA LEU A 379 2.07 -8.16 2.02
C LEU A 379 1.26 -8.36 3.30
N ALA A 380 1.10 -9.59 3.75
CA ALA A 380 0.56 -9.92 5.07
C ALA A 380 1.63 -10.64 5.88
N TYR A 381 1.94 -10.15 7.09
CA TYR A 381 2.85 -10.85 7.99
C TYR A 381 2.42 -10.76 9.45
N ALA A 382 2.69 -11.83 10.19
CA ALA A 382 2.53 -11.88 11.64
C ALA A 382 3.61 -12.77 12.26
N SER A 383 4.16 -12.33 13.39
CA SER A 383 5.10 -13.10 14.21
C SER A 383 4.60 -13.18 15.64
N TRP A 384 4.54 -14.39 16.18
CA TRP A 384 4.08 -14.65 17.54
C TRP A 384 4.90 -15.76 18.18
N SER A 385 4.82 -15.83 19.51
CA SER A 385 5.53 -16.84 20.31
C SER A 385 4.64 -17.32 21.44
N VAL A 386 4.80 -18.58 21.83
CA VAL A 386 4.09 -19.16 22.99
C VAL A 386 5.11 -19.73 23.95
N PRO A 387 5.19 -19.23 25.20
CA PRO A 387 6.14 -19.75 26.19
C PRO A 387 5.76 -21.17 26.62
N ASP A 388 6.77 -22.01 26.87
CA ASP A 388 6.59 -23.25 27.64
C ASP A 388 6.55 -22.88 29.13
N VAL A 389 5.36 -22.51 29.59
CA VAL A 389 5.14 -22.07 30.99
C VAL A 389 5.59 -23.14 31.99
N PRO A 390 5.19 -24.42 31.86
CA PRO A 390 5.66 -25.46 32.78
C PRO A 390 7.19 -25.58 32.84
N PHE A 391 7.89 -25.54 31.72
CA PHE A 391 9.35 -25.63 31.70
C PHE A 391 10.00 -24.41 32.34
N GLN A 392 9.58 -23.21 31.95
CA GLN A 392 10.15 -21.97 32.47
C GLN A 392 9.92 -21.82 33.99
N GLU A 393 8.71 -22.10 34.48
CA GLU A 393 8.44 -22.05 35.92
C GLU A 393 9.28 -23.06 36.70
N LYS A 394 9.41 -24.29 36.19
CA LYS A 394 10.19 -25.36 36.83
C LYS A 394 11.68 -25.03 36.93
N HIS A 395 12.28 -24.49 35.87
CA HIS A 395 13.74 -24.31 35.77
C HIS A 395 14.21 -22.88 36.09
N LEU A 396 13.36 -21.87 35.86
CA LEU A 396 13.69 -20.46 36.03
C LEU A 396 12.92 -19.79 37.18
N GLY A 397 11.92 -20.46 37.77
CA GLY A 397 11.12 -19.94 38.88
C GLY A 397 10.02 -18.96 38.46
N GLY A 398 9.80 -18.80 37.15
CA GLY A 398 8.80 -17.93 36.56
C GLY A 398 8.92 -17.89 35.04
N ILE A 399 8.01 -17.18 34.38
CA ILE A 399 8.08 -16.98 32.93
C ILE A 399 9.08 -15.85 32.64
N ALA A 400 10.28 -16.21 32.20
CA ALA A 400 11.36 -15.29 31.87
C ALA A 400 11.28 -14.75 30.44
N LEU A 401 10.82 -15.55 29.47
CA LEU A 401 10.75 -15.14 28.07
C LEU A 401 9.34 -15.25 27.51
N THR A 402 8.83 -14.15 26.95
CA THR A 402 7.55 -14.07 26.25
C THR A 402 7.67 -13.15 25.03
N GLY A 403 6.69 -13.17 24.14
CA GLY A 403 6.61 -12.25 23.00
C GLY A 403 7.89 -12.18 22.17
N GLU A 404 8.36 -10.97 21.90
CA GLU A 404 9.54 -10.72 21.07
C GLU A 404 10.82 -11.31 21.68
N ASP A 405 11.01 -11.24 23.01
CA ASP A 405 12.19 -11.80 23.68
C ASP A 405 12.28 -13.32 23.51
N LEU A 406 11.14 -14.02 23.56
CA LEU A 406 11.08 -15.46 23.28
C LEU A 406 11.37 -15.74 21.80
N ALA A 407 10.82 -14.96 20.87
CA ALA A 407 11.11 -15.15 19.45
C ALA A 407 12.59 -14.93 19.12
N ASN A 408 13.22 -13.91 19.73
CA ASN A 408 14.65 -13.64 19.62
C ASN A 408 15.49 -14.79 20.18
N TYR A 409 15.09 -15.37 21.32
CA TYR A 409 15.71 -16.58 21.86
C TYR A 409 15.58 -17.77 20.90
N VAL A 410 14.39 -18.01 20.35
CA VAL A 410 14.16 -19.12 19.41
C VAL A 410 14.98 -18.95 18.12
N ALA A 411 15.07 -17.73 17.59
CA ALA A 411 15.91 -17.42 16.43
C ALA A 411 17.39 -17.69 16.71
N TRP A 412 17.89 -17.23 17.86
CA TRP A 412 19.25 -17.53 18.33
C TRP A 412 19.49 -19.04 18.48
N TYR A 413 18.60 -19.75 19.16
CA TYR A 413 18.70 -21.20 19.38
C TYR A 413 18.73 -21.98 18.06
N THR A 414 17.96 -21.54 17.06
CA THR A 414 17.94 -22.17 15.72
C THR A 414 19.27 -22.01 14.98
N GLY A 415 20.01 -20.93 15.24
CA GLY A 415 21.33 -20.68 14.66
C GLY A 415 22.46 -21.51 15.30
N LEU A 416 22.22 -22.18 16.43
CA LEU A 416 23.23 -22.98 17.12
C LEU A 416 23.51 -24.30 16.41
N GLU A 417 24.78 -24.72 16.43
CA GLU A 417 25.17 -26.06 16.02
C GLU A 417 24.50 -27.12 16.91
N PRO A 418 24.26 -28.36 16.41
CA PRO A 418 23.63 -29.41 17.20
C PRO A 418 24.30 -29.67 18.56
N GLY A 419 25.64 -29.61 18.62
CA GLY A 419 26.39 -29.79 19.87
C GLY A 419 26.16 -28.66 20.88
N GLN A 420 26.09 -27.41 20.40
CA GLN A 420 25.79 -26.25 21.23
C GLN A 420 24.34 -26.28 21.72
N ARG A 421 23.38 -26.70 20.89
CA ARG A 421 21.99 -26.87 21.33
C ARG A 421 21.86 -27.87 22.46
N ASN A 422 22.52 -29.02 22.33
CA ASN A 422 22.51 -30.03 23.40
C ASN A 422 23.14 -29.48 24.69
N GLU A 423 24.29 -28.81 24.62
CA GLU A 423 24.94 -28.21 25.79
C GLU A 423 24.05 -27.15 26.46
N TRP A 424 23.35 -26.34 25.66
CA TRP A 424 22.40 -25.36 26.17
C TRP A 424 21.17 -25.99 26.80
N ASP A 425 20.58 -27.02 26.19
CA ASP A 425 19.42 -27.73 26.72
C ASP A 425 19.75 -28.50 28.02
N ASP A 426 20.94 -29.11 28.09
CA ASP A 426 21.45 -29.74 29.30
C ASP A 426 21.63 -28.71 30.42
N PHE A 427 22.22 -27.55 30.09
CA PHE A 427 22.36 -26.43 31.03
C PHE A 427 21.00 -25.96 31.56
N LEU A 428 20.04 -25.68 30.68
CA LEU A 428 18.70 -25.25 31.07
C LEU A 428 18.00 -26.30 31.96
N THR A 429 18.14 -27.58 31.64
CA THR A 429 17.53 -28.67 32.41
C THR A 429 18.15 -28.80 33.81
N ALA A 430 19.44 -28.46 33.96
CA ALA A 430 20.14 -28.48 35.25
C ALA A 430 19.81 -27.28 36.14
N LEU A 431 19.29 -26.18 35.59
CA LEU A 431 18.94 -25.00 36.36
C LEU A 431 17.86 -25.30 37.40
N GLN A 432 18.01 -24.67 38.57
CA GLN A 432 17.06 -24.69 39.66
C GLN A 432 16.68 -23.24 40.04
N PRO A 433 15.40 -22.97 40.33
CA PRO A 433 14.99 -21.68 40.86
C PRO A 433 15.70 -21.37 42.19
N GLY A 434 16.25 -20.17 42.34
CA GLY A 434 16.93 -19.79 43.59
C GLY A 434 17.86 -18.60 43.47
N ALA A 435 18.53 -18.27 44.58
CA ALA A 435 19.45 -17.13 44.67
C ALA A 435 20.64 -17.24 43.71
N GLU A 436 21.04 -18.45 43.34
CA GLU A 436 22.20 -18.73 42.48
C GLU A 436 21.84 -18.75 40.98
N LEU A 437 20.55 -18.70 40.61
CA LEU A 437 20.09 -18.85 39.23
C LEU A 437 20.71 -17.80 38.29
N SER A 438 20.72 -16.53 38.72
CA SER A 438 21.31 -15.44 37.92
C SER A 438 22.82 -15.62 37.72
N ASP A 439 23.52 -16.17 38.71
CA ASP A 439 24.97 -16.39 38.64
C ASP A 439 25.30 -17.60 37.76
N ALA A 440 24.49 -18.66 37.82
CA ALA A 440 24.59 -19.80 36.91
C ALA A 440 24.42 -19.38 35.45
N VAL A 441 23.39 -18.58 35.13
CA VAL A 441 23.17 -18.04 33.77
C VAL A 441 24.33 -17.14 33.32
N ARG A 442 24.84 -16.28 34.20
CA ARG A 442 25.99 -15.42 33.87
C ARG A 442 27.26 -16.22 33.60
N GLY A 443 27.45 -17.32 34.33
CA GLY A 443 28.62 -18.20 34.24
C GLY A 443 28.62 -19.19 33.08
N PHE A 444 27.48 -19.42 32.43
CA PHE A 444 27.40 -20.36 31.30
C PHE A 444 28.30 -19.93 30.14
N ALA A 445 29.01 -20.88 29.54
CA ALA A 445 29.77 -20.71 28.32
C ALA A 445 29.77 -22.03 27.54
N PHE A 446 29.71 -21.96 26.22
CA PHE A 446 29.82 -23.15 25.38
C PHE A 446 31.24 -23.75 25.45
N SER A 447 31.33 -25.07 25.46
CA SER A 447 32.58 -25.82 25.48
C SER A 447 33.43 -25.61 24.23
N ARG A 448 32.81 -25.18 23.11
CA ARG A 448 33.49 -24.72 21.90
C ARG A 448 32.98 -23.33 21.51
N PRO A 449 33.88 -22.32 21.36
CA PRO A 449 33.49 -21.05 20.77
C PRO A 449 33.09 -21.32 19.30
N GLY A 450 31.90 -20.84 18.90
CA GLY A 450 31.35 -21.13 17.57
C GLY A 450 32.10 -20.42 16.46
N GLY A 451 32.47 -21.17 15.41
CA GLY A 451 32.88 -20.71 14.06
C GLY A 451 34.12 -19.81 13.94
N GLU A 452 35.02 -20.15 13.01
CA GLU A 452 36.08 -19.22 12.57
C GLU A 452 35.45 -17.89 12.11
N THR A 453 35.81 -16.79 12.76
CA THR A 453 35.48 -15.46 12.27
C THR A 453 36.11 -15.31 10.87
N PRO A 454 35.34 -15.00 9.81
CA PRO A 454 35.91 -14.76 8.49
C PRO A 454 37.04 -13.73 8.61
N ALA A 455 38.22 -14.06 8.08
CA ALA A 455 39.39 -13.21 8.19
C ALA A 455 39.07 -11.79 7.68
N GLY A 456 39.05 -10.80 8.59
CA GLY A 456 38.82 -9.40 8.28
C GLY A 456 37.52 -8.77 8.82
N ALA A 457 36.64 -9.51 9.50
CA ALA A 457 35.51 -8.91 10.20
C ALA A 457 35.94 -8.23 11.51
N PRO A 458 35.40 -7.04 11.86
CA PRO A 458 35.68 -6.41 13.15
C PRO A 458 35.31 -7.35 14.29
N ALA A 459 36.08 -7.31 15.39
CA ALA A 459 35.84 -8.12 16.59
C ALA A 459 34.51 -7.74 17.25
N VAL A 460 33.41 -8.26 16.73
CA VAL A 460 32.11 -8.27 17.40
C VAL A 460 32.25 -9.25 18.55
N GLU A 461 31.88 -8.82 19.76
CA GLU A 461 31.86 -9.61 21.00
C GLU A 461 31.41 -11.07 20.73
N THR A 462 32.37 -11.98 20.57
CA THR A 462 32.22 -13.29 19.88
C THR A 462 31.59 -14.39 20.73
N ASP A 463 31.14 -14.10 21.95
CA ASP A 463 30.50 -15.11 22.78
C ASP A 463 29.01 -15.22 22.42
N VAL A 464 28.68 -16.23 21.62
CA VAL A 464 27.31 -16.61 21.24
C VAL A 464 26.40 -16.74 22.47
N ALA A 465 26.93 -17.11 23.64
CA ALA A 465 26.17 -17.19 24.88
C ALA A 465 25.81 -15.82 25.49
N ASN A 466 26.57 -14.75 25.20
CA ASN A 466 26.29 -13.43 25.76
C ASN A 466 24.97 -12.83 25.26
N TYR A 467 24.53 -13.19 24.05
CA TYR A 467 23.24 -12.76 23.53
C TYR A 467 22.08 -13.30 24.38
N VAL A 468 22.05 -14.61 24.62
CA VAL A 468 20.98 -15.22 25.42
C VAL A 468 21.01 -14.78 26.89
N LYS A 469 22.20 -14.52 27.45
CA LYS A 469 22.34 -13.94 28.80
C LYS A 469 21.66 -12.56 28.89
N LYS A 470 21.84 -11.71 27.87
CA LYS A 470 21.21 -10.38 27.80
C LYS A 470 19.67 -10.47 27.72
N LEU A 471 19.12 -11.53 27.12
CA LEU A 471 17.68 -11.79 27.08
C LEU A 471 17.14 -12.35 28.41
N LEU A 472 17.83 -13.32 29.02
CA LEU A 472 17.33 -14.00 30.22
C LEU A 472 17.50 -13.17 31.50
N LEU A 473 18.70 -12.65 31.77
CA LEU A 473 19.05 -12.07 33.08
C LEU A 473 18.12 -10.95 33.55
N PRO A 474 17.66 -10.01 32.70
CA PRO A 474 16.72 -8.95 33.12
C PRO A 474 15.36 -9.48 33.57
N ASN A 475 14.98 -10.66 33.06
CA ASN A 475 13.65 -11.24 33.21
C ASN A 475 13.58 -12.37 34.25
N LEU A 476 14.71 -12.78 34.83
CA LEU A 476 14.72 -13.78 35.89
C LEU A 476 14.08 -13.22 37.19
N PRO A 477 13.34 -14.05 37.95
CA PRO A 477 12.82 -13.64 39.25
C PRO A 477 13.93 -13.14 40.16
N ARG A 478 13.74 -11.96 40.78
CA ARG A 478 14.67 -11.46 41.79
C ARG A 478 14.53 -12.29 43.06
N PRO A 479 15.65 -12.63 43.74
CA PRO A 479 15.55 -13.26 45.05
C PRO A 479 14.77 -12.35 45.99
N ALA A 480 13.80 -12.92 46.71
CA ALA A 480 13.10 -12.21 47.76
C ALA A 480 14.16 -11.68 48.75
N ARG A 481 14.22 -10.36 48.95
CA ARG A 481 15.09 -9.76 49.97
C ARG A 481 14.65 -10.35 51.31
N ARG A 482 15.49 -11.21 51.88
CA ARG A 482 15.31 -11.77 53.22
C ARG A 482 15.49 -10.69 54.28
#